data_AF-A0AAV5ZZD6-F1
#
_entry.id   AF-A0AAV5ZZD6-F1
#
_cell.length_a   1.000
_cell.length_b   1.000
_cell.length_c   1.000
_cell.angle_alpha   90.00
_cell.angle_beta   90.00
_cell.angle_gamma   90.00
#
_symmetry.space_group_name_H-M   'P 1'
#
loop_
_entity.id
_entity.type
_entity.pdbx_description
1 polymer ?
#
loop_
_entity_poly.entity_id
_entity_poly.type
_entity_poly.pdbx_seq_one_letter_code
_entity_poly.pdbx_strand_id
1 'polypeptide(L)'
;MYERRRNIVTRRDGRRVNVARFRGQLFVCATGCCCGRTEDGFAAVPTETLHREWERRRLRNVVHLTIGGCLGPCALANVALLLFDGQAQWFHSIDSEALAVALYDHVEAMLEADACLPPPPALAPYHFTASAWQARPDGQPVDDARLWPAHRAHACESPPSGVTAEGEALSVDRVVAVMGGRAALPRQNGELVFEEPWQGRVFGMAVALHERGLYDWEEFRQALIAHIARAEVGGGPFVYYEIWLQTFEALLTGKGLVTNTELDETTYQFEFGERDDIF
;
A
#
# COMPACT_ATOMS: atom_id res chain seq x y z
N MET A 1 14.60 23.39 32.18
CA MET A 1 15.76 23.55 31.27
C MET A 1 15.91 22.26 30.49
N TYR A 2 15.50 22.23 29.21
CA TYR A 2 15.58 21.01 28.38
C TYR A 2 17.05 20.71 28.05
N GLU A 3 17.59 19.62 28.60
CA GLU A 3 18.96 19.19 28.31
C GLU A 3 18.99 18.53 26.92
N ARG A 4 19.63 19.17 25.94
CA ARG A 4 19.74 18.67 24.57
C ARG A 4 20.64 17.42 24.52
N ARG A 5 20.08 16.26 24.81
CA ARG A 5 20.76 14.97 24.66
C ARG A 5 20.60 14.47 23.21
N ARG A 6 21.73 14.12 22.58
CA ARG A 6 21.71 13.50 21.26
C ARG A 6 21.08 12.11 21.36
N ASN A 7 20.15 11.80 20.47
CA ASN A 7 19.53 10.49 20.38
C ASN A 7 20.20 9.71 19.25
N ILE A 8 21.25 8.95 19.59
CA ILE A 8 22.08 8.27 18.61
C ILE A 8 21.55 6.85 18.39
N VAL A 9 21.19 6.54 17.14
CA VAL A 9 20.75 5.22 16.70
C VAL A 9 21.82 4.64 15.75
N THR A 10 22.11 3.35 15.91
CA THR A 10 22.99 2.61 14.98
C THR A 10 22.15 2.02 13.86
N ARG A 11 22.41 2.42 12.62
CA ARG A 11 21.77 1.87 11.43
C ARG A 11 22.27 0.45 11.16
N ARG A 12 21.55 -0.29 10.30
CA ARG A 12 21.93 -1.65 9.86
C ARG A 12 23.33 -1.72 9.24
N ASP A 13 23.79 -0.64 8.61
CA ASP A 13 25.13 -0.50 8.03
C ASP A 13 26.23 -0.18 9.07
N GLY A 14 25.90 -0.14 10.37
CA GLY A 14 26.82 0.20 11.45
C GLY A 14 27.02 1.70 11.67
N ARG A 15 26.49 2.57 10.80
CA ARG A 15 26.63 4.03 10.94
C ARG A 15 25.79 4.55 12.09
N ARG A 16 26.39 5.39 12.93
CA ARG A 16 25.71 6.10 14.02
C ARG A 16 25.08 7.40 13.50
N VAL A 17 23.78 7.56 13.70
CA VAL A 17 23.02 8.72 13.24
C VAL A 17 22.26 9.34 14.41
N ASN A 18 22.26 10.67 14.49
CA ASN A 18 21.42 11.38 15.44
C ASN A 18 20.00 11.48 14.89
N VAL A 19 19.04 10.81 15.54
CA VAL A 19 17.63 10.83 15.18
C VAL A 19 16.93 11.86 16.05
N ALA A 20 16.41 12.92 15.43
CA ALA A 20 15.68 13.96 16.15
C ALA A 20 14.46 13.36 16.88
N ARG A 21 14.22 13.83 18.12
CA ARG A 21 13.06 13.45 18.91
C ARG A 21 12.07 14.61 18.89
N PHE A 22 11.16 14.58 17.93
CA PHE A 22 10.14 15.60 17.79
C PHE A 22 9.09 15.45 18.90
N ARG A 23 8.53 16.59 19.35
CA ARG A 23 7.36 16.65 20.25
C ARG A 23 6.06 16.38 19.49
N GLY A 24 6.04 16.67 18.19
CA GLY A 24 4.91 16.38 17.35
C GLY A 24 5.26 16.19 15.89
N GLN A 25 4.26 15.84 15.09
CA GLN A 25 4.32 15.75 13.65
C GLN A 25 2.99 16.20 13.05
N LEU A 26 3.05 17.13 12.10
CA LEU A 26 1.93 17.58 11.30
C LEU A 26 2.02 16.89 9.93
N PHE A 27 1.04 16.04 9.64
CA PHE A 27 0.84 15.41 8.35
C PHE A 27 -0.24 16.16 7.58
N VAL A 28 -0.01 16.43 6.30
CA VAL A 28 -0.99 17.06 5.42
C VAL A 28 -1.11 16.22 4.15
N CYS A 29 -2.33 15.74 3.90
CA CYS A 29 -2.67 15.04 2.67
C CYS A 29 -2.71 16.06 1.52
N ALA A 30 -1.83 15.91 0.53
CA ALA A 30 -1.75 16.81 -0.62
C ALA A 30 -1.51 16.10 -1.97
N THR A 31 -1.19 14.80 -1.93
CA THR A 31 -0.92 13.98 -3.13
C THR A 31 -1.78 12.71 -3.14
N GLY A 32 -2.87 12.71 -2.38
CA GLY A 32 -3.82 11.60 -2.32
C GLY A 32 -4.85 11.66 -3.47
N CYS A 33 -5.77 10.71 -3.49
CA CYS A 33 -6.79 10.62 -4.55
C CYS A 33 -7.85 11.75 -4.54
N CYS A 34 -7.87 12.62 -3.52
CA CYS A 34 -8.84 13.73 -3.37
C CYS A 34 -8.19 15.07 -2.98
N CYS A 35 -7.35 15.09 -1.94
CA CYS A 35 -6.84 16.33 -1.35
C CYS A 35 -5.94 17.07 -2.35
N GLY A 36 -6.25 18.34 -2.63
CA GLY A 36 -5.49 19.17 -3.57
C GLY A 36 -5.75 18.88 -5.06
N ARG A 37 -6.65 17.95 -5.40
CA ARG A 37 -7.01 17.61 -6.79
C ARG A 37 -8.03 18.56 -7.36
N THR A 38 -7.58 19.77 -7.67
CA THR A 38 -8.41 20.84 -8.22
C THR A 38 -9.07 20.49 -9.55
N GLU A 39 -8.43 19.62 -10.34
CA GLU A 39 -8.94 19.10 -11.60
C GLU A 39 -10.21 18.25 -11.43
N ASP A 40 -10.38 17.61 -10.27
CA ASP A 40 -11.54 16.79 -9.91
C ASP A 40 -12.58 17.59 -9.10
N GLY A 41 -12.42 18.92 -8.99
CA GLY A 41 -13.33 19.80 -8.27
C GLY A 41 -13.09 19.90 -6.76
N PHE A 42 -12.00 19.34 -6.24
CA PHE A 42 -11.60 19.52 -4.84
C PHE A 42 -10.89 20.87 -4.62
N ALA A 43 -10.93 21.37 -3.39
CA ALA A 43 -10.21 22.59 -3.04
C ALA A 43 -8.69 22.35 -3.01
N ALA A 44 -7.91 23.36 -3.40
CA ALA A 44 -6.44 23.31 -3.32
C ALA A 44 -5.97 23.19 -1.86
N VAL A 45 -4.88 22.46 -1.64
CA VAL A 45 -4.21 22.45 -0.32
C VAL A 45 -3.15 23.55 -0.32
N PRO A 46 -3.06 24.41 0.72
CA PRO A 46 -2.09 25.51 0.79
C PRO A 46 -0.69 25.00 1.18
N THR A 47 -0.11 24.09 0.38
CA THR A 47 1.17 23.41 0.65
C THR A 47 2.34 24.38 0.82
N GLU A 48 2.39 25.43 -0.02
CA GLU A 48 3.44 26.45 0.04
C GLU A 48 3.38 27.25 1.35
N THR A 49 2.18 27.63 1.77
CA THR A 49 1.98 28.33 3.04
C THR A 49 2.34 27.43 4.21
N LEU A 50 1.94 26.16 4.19
CA LEU A 50 2.31 25.20 5.24
C LEU A 50 3.83 25.07 5.38
N HIS A 51 4.53 24.88 4.26
CA HIS A 51 5.99 24.78 4.26
C HIS A 51 6.66 26.07 4.76
N ARG A 52 6.26 27.23 4.21
CA ARG A 52 6.77 28.56 4.59
C ARG A 52 6.59 28.84 6.08
N GLU A 53 5.42 28.52 6.62
CA GLU A 53 5.09 28.74 8.03
C GLU A 53 5.97 27.89 8.95
N TRP A 54 6.16 26.61 8.61
CA TRP A 54 7.02 25.68 9.33
C TRP A 54 8.49 26.12 9.37
N GLU A 55 9.00 26.60 8.24
CA GLU A 55 10.37 27.12 8.15
C GLU A 55 10.55 28.40 8.97
N ARG A 56 9.67 29.39 8.80
CA ARG A 56 9.83 30.68 9.50
C ARG A 56 9.70 30.54 11.02
N ARG A 57 8.82 29.65 11.51
CA ARG A 57 8.64 29.34 12.94
C ARG A 57 9.71 28.39 13.49
N ARG A 58 10.64 27.92 12.63
CA ARG A 58 11.78 27.06 13.00
C ARG A 58 11.36 25.75 13.68
N LEU A 59 10.25 25.18 13.24
CA LEU A 59 9.66 23.99 13.85
C LEU A 59 10.37 22.68 13.47
N ARG A 60 11.31 22.71 12.52
CA ARG A 60 11.99 21.54 11.95
C ARG A 60 12.47 20.48 12.95
N ASN A 61 12.98 20.92 14.11
CA ASN A 61 13.50 20.03 15.14
C ASN A 61 12.57 19.87 16.36
N VAL A 62 11.33 20.36 16.26
CA VAL A 62 10.34 20.38 17.34
C VAL A 62 9.07 19.67 16.91
N VAL A 63 8.44 20.14 15.82
CA VAL A 63 7.27 19.53 15.18
C VAL A 63 7.61 19.29 13.72
N HIS A 64 7.70 18.02 13.32
CA HIS A 64 8.04 17.67 11.95
C HIS A 64 6.85 17.92 11.01
N LEU A 65 7.10 18.40 9.80
CA LEU A 65 6.08 18.57 8.77
C LEU A 65 6.25 17.48 7.71
N THR A 66 5.16 16.81 7.38
CA THR A 66 5.07 15.86 6.27
C THR A 66 3.92 16.26 5.36
N ILE A 67 4.23 16.61 4.11
CA ILE A 67 3.23 16.92 3.09
C ILE A 67 3.28 15.80 2.04
N GLY A 68 2.14 15.19 1.77
CA GLY A 68 2.01 14.10 0.81
C GLY A 68 1.46 12.81 1.42
N GLY A 69 1.17 11.84 0.55
CA GLY A 69 0.49 10.61 0.90
C GLY A 69 -1.03 10.80 1.08
N CYS A 70 -1.72 9.69 1.36
CA CYS A 70 -3.15 9.68 1.66
C CYS A 70 -3.36 9.47 3.16
N LEU A 71 -4.16 10.34 3.80
CA LEU A 71 -4.59 10.16 5.19
C LEU A 71 -6.00 9.59 5.30
N GLY A 72 -6.86 9.84 4.29
CA GLY A 72 -8.30 9.65 4.41
C GLY A 72 -8.92 10.46 5.56
N PRO A 73 -10.25 10.41 5.75
CA PRO A 73 -11.24 9.91 4.80
C PRO A 73 -11.40 10.87 3.62
N CYS A 74 -11.50 10.33 2.41
CA CYS A 74 -11.53 11.15 1.18
C CYS A 74 -12.78 12.04 1.08
N ALA A 75 -13.87 11.68 1.76
CA ALA A 75 -15.12 12.43 1.77
C ALA A 75 -14.99 13.85 2.36
N LEU A 76 -13.99 14.09 3.22
CA LEU A 76 -13.80 15.40 3.85
C LEU A 76 -12.83 16.31 3.09
N ALA A 77 -11.94 15.71 2.27
CA ALA A 77 -10.85 16.35 1.55
C ALA A 77 -9.92 17.23 2.43
N ASN A 78 -8.77 17.58 1.87
CA ASN A 78 -7.71 18.40 2.49
C ASN A 78 -7.47 18.07 3.98
N VAL A 79 -7.28 16.79 4.26
CA VAL A 79 -7.13 16.28 5.61
C VAL A 79 -5.73 16.56 6.15
N ALA A 80 -5.65 17.02 7.40
CA ALA A 80 -4.43 17.16 8.17
C ALA A 80 -4.53 16.37 9.49
N LEU A 81 -3.43 15.74 9.88
CA LEU A 81 -3.28 15.04 11.15
C LEU A 81 -2.17 15.70 11.95
N LEU A 82 -2.50 16.22 13.11
CA LEU A 82 -1.52 16.69 14.09
C LEU A 82 -1.36 15.64 15.18
N LEU A 83 -0.19 15.01 15.23
CA LEU A 83 0.25 14.20 16.36
C LEU A 83 1.09 15.07 17.29
N PHE A 84 0.66 15.23 18.54
CA PHE A 84 1.40 16.00 19.55
C PHE A 84 1.42 15.22 20.87
N ASP A 85 2.61 14.91 21.38
CA ASP A 85 2.84 14.13 22.60
C ASP A 85 1.97 12.85 22.71
N GLY A 86 1.78 12.16 21.59
CA GLY A 86 1.01 10.90 21.51
C GLY A 86 -0.51 11.08 21.33
N GLN A 87 -1.00 12.31 21.28
CA GLN A 87 -2.41 12.61 20.99
C GLN A 87 -2.59 13.04 19.54
N ALA A 88 -3.60 12.48 18.87
CA ALA A 88 -3.96 12.82 17.51
C ALA A 88 -5.11 13.83 17.47
N GLN A 89 -4.96 14.92 16.72
CA GLN A 89 -6.05 15.82 16.33
C GLN A 89 -6.17 15.79 14.80
N TRP A 90 -7.36 15.46 14.30
CA TRP A 90 -7.62 15.40 12.87
C TRP A 90 -8.39 16.64 12.44
N PHE A 91 -8.00 17.19 11.30
CA PHE A 91 -8.65 18.33 10.67
C PHE A 91 -8.96 18.01 9.22
N HIS A 92 -10.02 18.60 8.68
CA HIS A 92 -10.37 18.49 7.27
C HIS A 92 -10.55 19.85 6.61
N SER A 93 -10.74 19.86 5.28
CA SER A 93 -11.00 21.08 4.50
C SER A 93 -9.96 22.17 4.75
N ILE A 94 -8.69 21.80 4.95
CA ILE A 94 -7.59 22.75 5.07
C ILE A 94 -7.25 23.28 3.67
N ASP A 95 -7.99 24.30 3.24
CA ASP A 95 -7.98 24.81 1.87
C ASP A 95 -7.53 26.28 1.73
N SER A 96 -7.23 26.93 2.85
CA SER A 96 -6.88 28.34 2.89
C SER A 96 -5.61 28.62 3.69
N GLU A 97 -4.92 29.70 3.32
CA GLU A 97 -3.74 30.16 4.05
C GLU A 97 -4.06 30.46 5.53
N ALA A 98 -5.26 30.98 5.81
CA ALA A 98 -5.69 31.28 7.17
C ALA A 98 -5.78 30.01 8.04
N LEU A 99 -6.30 28.90 7.49
CA LEU A 99 -6.36 27.62 8.20
C LEU A 99 -4.97 27.02 8.40
N ALA A 100 -4.08 27.14 7.41
CA ALA A 100 -2.69 26.72 7.53
C ALA A 100 -1.96 27.48 8.65
N VAL A 101 -2.15 28.80 8.74
CA VAL A 101 -1.60 29.64 9.81
C VAL A 101 -2.18 29.22 11.17
N ALA A 102 -3.51 29.02 11.25
CA ALA A 102 -4.18 28.64 12.49
C ALA A 102 -3.69 27.27 13.04
N LEU A 103 -3.35 26.31 12.17
CA LEU A 103 -2.73 25.05 12.58
C LEU A 103 -1.40 25.28 13.31
N TYR A 104 -0.57 26.20 12.82
CA TYR A 104 0.70 26.50 13.48
C TYR A 104 0.55 27.35 14.73
N ASP A 105 -0.41 28.28 14.76
CA ASP A 105 -0.73 29.03 15.98
C ASP A 105 -1.18 28.08 17.10
N HIS A 106 -1.98 27.06 16.76
CA HIS A 106 -2.37 26.00 17.69
C HIS A 106 -1.17 25.17 18.16
N VAL A 107 -0.26 24.80 17.24
CA VAL A 107 0.99 24.11 17.60
C VAL A 107 1.83 24.93 18.58
N GLU A 108 2.00 26.22 18.35
CA GLU A 108 2.75 27.09 19.25
C GLU A 108 2.07 27.24 20.60
N ALA A 109 0.74 27.38 20.64
CA ALA A 109 -0.02 27.40 21.88
C ALA A 109 0.17 26.11 22.71
N MET A 110 0.18 24.94 22.06
CA MET A 110 0.47 23.66 22.75
C MET A 110 1.91 23.55 23.23
N LEU A 111 2.87 24.06 22.45
CA LEU A 111 4.28 24.10 22.86
C LEU A 111 4.50 25.05 24.04
N GLU A 112 3.82 26.20 24.05
CA GLU A 112 3.90 27.19 25.14
C GLU A 112 3.22 26.67 26.42
N ALA A 113 2.08 26.01 26.28
CA ALA A 113 1.37 25.39 27.40
C ALA A 113 2.00 24.09 27.90
N ASP A 114 2.96 23.52 27.17
CA ASP A 114 3.54 22.18 27.40
C ASP A 114 2.46 21.09 27.54
N ALA A 115 1.36 21.22 26.79
CA ALA A 115 0.19 20.36 26.88
C ALA A 115 -0.58 20.33 25.56
N CYS A 116 -1.27 19.21 25.32
CA CYS A 116 -2.21 19.13 24.20
C CYS A 116 -3.49 19.90 24.52
N LEU A 117 -3.76 20.94 23.74
CA LEU A 117 -4.93 21.82 23.92
C LEU A 117 -6.05 21.40 22.96
N PRO A 118 -7.33 21.67 23.32
CA PRO A 118 -8.41 21.50 22.36
C PRO A 118 -8.25 22.46 21.17
N PRO A 119 -8.78 22.11 19.98
CA PRO A 119 -8.73 23.00 18.83
C PRO A 119 -9.28 24.39 19.12
N PRO A 120 -8.61 25.47 18.66
CA PRO A 120 -9.11 26.83 18.82
C PRO A 120 -10.38 27.05 17.98
N PRO A 121 -11.17 28.10 18.24
CA PRO A 121 -12.43 28.37 17.51
C PRO A 121 -12.28 28.40 15.98
N ALA A 122 -11.12 28.81 15.46
CA ALA A 122 -10.84 28.83 14.03
C ALA A 122 -10.72 27.41 13.41
N LEU A 123 -10.33 26.41 14.19
CA LEU A 123 -10.12 25.03 13.74
C LEU A 123 -11.19 24.06 14.25
N ALA A 124 -11.89 24.41 15.32
CA ALA A 124 -12.92 23.57 15.94
C ALA A 124 -13.99 23.05 14.95
N PRO A 125 -14.50 23.84 13.97
CA PRO A 125 -15.47 23.35 12.99
C PRO A 125 -14.94 22.25 12.06
N TYR A 126 -13.62 22.16 11.92
CA TYR A 126 -12.95 21.23 11.02
C TYR A 126 -12.38 20.02 11.76
N HIS A 127 -12.50 19.98 13.09
CA HIS A 127 -11.93 18.94 13.92
C HIS A 127 -12.81 17.69 13.94
N PHE A 128 -12.21 16.53 13.72
CA PHE A 128 -12.87 15.24 13.82
C PHE A 128 -11.95 14.19 14.44
N THR A 129 -12.47 12.97 14.59
CA THR A 129 -11.68 11.80 15.01
C THR A 129 -11.84 10.69 14.00
N ALA A 130 -10.73 10.15 13.50
CA ALA A 130 -10.75 8.99 12.58
C ALA A 130 -10.60 7.64 13.29
N SER A 131 -10.24 7.66 14.58
CA SER A 131 -9.83 6.48 15.34
C SER A 131 -10.89 6.05 16.36
N ALA A 132 -11.23 4.76 16.40
CA ALA A 132 -12.20 4.17 17.32
C ALA A 132 -11.74 4.07 18.80
N TRP A 133 -10.66 4.76 19.17
CA TRP A 133 -10.14 4.83 20.54
C TRP A 133 -10.03 6.26 21.06
N GLN A 134 -10.45 7.25 20.27
CA GLN A 134 -10.46 8.65 20.67
C GLN A 134 -11.88 9.12 20.95
N ALA A 135 -12.04 9.92 22.01
CA ALA A 135 -13.32 10.53 22.34
C ALA A 135 -13.81 11.39 21.17
N ARG A 136 -15.07 11.21 20.78
CA ARG A 136 -15.64 11.95 19.66
C ARG A 136 -15.85 13.42 20.05
N PRO A 137 -15.55 14.40 19.17
CA PRO A 137 -15.71 15.81 19.48
C PRO A 137 -17.16 16.23 19.76
N ASP A 138 -18.12 15.47 19.22
CA ASP A 138 -19.57 15.65 19.42
C ASP A 138 -20.07 15.04 20.74
N GLY A 139 -19.20 14.42 21.54
CA GLY A 139 -19.54 13.81 22.81
C GLY A 139 -20.27 12.46 22.72
N GLN A 140 -20.44 11.91 21.51
CA GLN A 140 -21.02 10.58 21.34
C GLN A 140 -20.07 9.49 21.88
N PRO A 141 -20.60 8.35 22.34
CA PRO A 141 -19.78 7.23 22.79
C PRO A 141 -18.89 6.68 21.67
N VAL A 142 -17.75 6.11 22.08
CA VAL A 142 -16.77 5.46 21.21
C VAL A 142 -16.98 3.94 21.24
N ASP A 143 -18.21 3.51 20.97
CA ASP A 143 -18.65 2.10 21.00
C ASP A 143 -18.85 1.51 19.59
N ASP A 144 -18.50 2.26 18.56
CA ASP A 144 -18.48 1.85 17.15
C ASP A 144 -17.22 1.07 16.76
N ALA A 145 -16.47 0.58 17.75
CA ALA A 145 -15.33 -0.29 17.54
C ALA A 145 -15.77 -1.50 16.71
N ARG A 146 -15.33 -1.53 15.45
CA ARG A 146 -15.42 -2.74 14.64
C ARG A 146 -14.50 -3.76 15.28
N LEU A 147 -15.07 -4.58 16.15
CA LEU A 147 -14.38 -5.75 16.66
C LEU A 147 -13.92 -6.53 15.43
N TRP A 148 -12.60 -6.71 15.31
CA TRP A 148 -12.09 -7.71 14.42
C TRP A 148 -12.82 -9.00 14.80
N PRO A 149 -13.53 -9.66 13.86
CA PRO A 149 -14.21 -10.89 14.20
C PRO A 149 -13.16 -11.77 14.87
N ALA A 150 -13.34 -12.10 16.15
CA ALA A 150 -12.62 -13.24 16.74
C ALA A 150 -12.87 -14.33 15.72
N HIS A 151 -11.81 -14.80 15.05
CA HIS A 151 -11.90 -15.71 13.92
C HIS A 151 -13.09 -16.59 14.20
N ARG A 152 -14.19 -16.46 13.43
CA ARG A 152 -15.14 -17.56 13.42
C ARG A 152 -14.22 -18.73 13.17
N ALA A 153 -14.17 -19.65 14.12
CA ALA A 153 -13.58 -20.93 13.85
C ALA A 153 -14.45 -21.49 12.73
N HIS A 154 -14.15 -21.07 11.50
CA HIS A 154 -14.40 -21.83 10.32
C HIS A 154 -13.61 -23.08 10.65
N ALA A 155 -14.33 -24.05 11.22
CA ALA A 155 -13.90 -25.42 11.23
C ALA A 155 -13.33 -25.62 9.83
N CYS A 156 -12.06 -25.99 9.77
CA CYS A 156 -11.38 -26.30 8.54
C CYS A 156 -11.94 -27.62 8.01
N GLU A 157 -13.25 -27.68 7.77
CA GLU A 157 -13.81 -28.56 6.78
C GLU A 157 -13.54 -27.85 5.46
N SER A 158 -12.37 -28.15 4.91
CA SER A 158 -11.95 -27.66 3.61
C SER A 158 -13.05 -27.97 2.59
N PRO A 159 -13.68 -26.97 1.96
CA PRO A 159 -14.42 -27.24 0.74
C PRO A 159 -13.45 -27.80 -0.31
N PRO A 160 -13.94 -28.55 -1.30
CA PRO A 160 -13.09 -28.99 -2.41
C PRO A 160 -12.38 -27.76 -3.01
N SER A 161 -11.07 -27.88 -3.18
CA SER A 161 -10.21 -26.84 -3.74
C SER A 161 -10.81 -26.28 -5.04
N GLY A 162 -10.85 -24.94 -5.16
CA GLY A 162 -11.22 -24.25 -6.40
C GLY A 162 -12.54 -23.47 -6.41
N VAL A 163 -13.29 -23.42 -5.30
CA VAL A 163 -14.57 -22.68 -5.24
C VAL A 163 -14.76 -21.98 -3.89
N THR A 164 -15.37 -20.78 -3.90
CA THR A 164 -15.89 -20.18 -2.66
C THR A 164 -17.02 -21.03 -2.10
N ALA A 165 -17.40 -20.78 -0.83
CA ALA A 165 -18.58 -21.41 -0.21
C ALA A 165 -19.89 -21.15 -0.99
N GLU A 166 -19.89 -20.20 -1.92
CA GLU A 166 -21.02 -19.79 -2.77
C GLU A 166 -20.84 -20.21 -4.24
N GLY A 167 -19.77 -20.94 -4.59
CA GLY A 167 -19.55 -21.46 -5.94
C GLY A 167 -18.94 -20.48 -6.95
N GLU A 168 -18.41 -19.34 -6.51
CA GLU A 168 -17.73 -18.36 -7.37
C GLU A 168 -16.22 -18.59 -7.45
N ALA A 169 -15.63 -18.24 -8.59
CA ALA A 169 -14.19 -18.27 -8.82
C ALA A 169 -13.47 -17.24 -7.92
N LEU A 170 -12.31 -17.63 -7.36
CA LEU A 170 -11.52 -16.78 -6.47
C LEU A 170 -10.91 -15.59 -7.23
N SER A 171 -10.93 -14.39 -6.65
CA SER A 171 -10.27 -13.21 -7.22
C SER A 171 -8.75 -13.37 -7.26
N VAL A 172 -8.10 -12.78 -8.28
CA VAL A 172 -6.63 -12.75 -8.50
C VAL A 172 -5.85 -12.51 -7.21
N ASP A 173 -6.23 -11.47 -6.46
CA ASP A 173 -5.52 -11.06 -5.24
C ASP A 173 -5.48 -12.17 -4.19
N ARG A 174 -6.55 -12.98 -4.12
CA ARG A 174 -6.66 -14.08 -3.18
C ARG A 174 -5.88 -15.31 -3.64
N VAL A 175 -5.91 -15.59 -4.94
CA VAL A 175 -5.12 -16.66 -5.58
C VAL A 175 -3.61 -16.42 -5.41
N VAL A 176 -3.17 -15.17 -5.62
CA VAL A 176 -1.79 -14.73 -5.43
C VAL A 176 -1.35 -14.75 -3.97
N ALA A 177 -2.26 -14.44 -3.04
CA ALA A 177 -2.00 -14.48 -1.60
C ALA A 177 -1.81 -15.91 -1.05
N VAL A 178 -2.45 -16.92 -1.67
CA VAL A 178 -2.37 -18.34 -1.25
C VAL A 178 -1.04 -18.99 -1.67
N MET A 179 -0.29 -18.38 -2.60
CA MET A 179 0.99 -18.90 -3.08
C MET A 179 2.13 -18.71 -2.08
N GLY A 180 2.30 -19.70 -1.20
CA GLY A 180 3.41 -19.81 -0.25
C GLY A 180 4.43 -20.90 -0.60
N GLY A 181 5.55 -20.92 0.14
CA GLY A 181 6.58 -21.95 0.01
C GLY A 181 7.44 -21.80 -1.25
N ARG A 182 7.78 -22.93 -1.91
CA ARG A 182 8.72 -22.97 -3.06
C ARG A 182 8.21 -22.29 -4.33
N ALA A 183 6.90 -22.09 -4.45
CA ALA A 183 6.26 -21.41 -5.59
C ALA A 183 5.84 -19.98 -5.24
N ALA A 184 6.40 -19.39 -4.17
CA ALA A 184 6.10 -18.02 -3.81
C ALA A 184 6.60 -17.05 -4.89
N LEU A 185 5.71 -16.16 -5.33
CA LEU A 185 6.04 -15.12 -6.31
C LEU A 185 7.10 -14.14 -5.74
N PRO A 186 8.10 -13.72 -6.54
CA PRO A 186 9.05 -12.69 -6.15
C PRO A 186 8.33 -11.37 -5.78
N ARG A 187 8.66 -10.83 -4.60
CA ARG A 187 8.09 -9.59 -4.08
C ARG A 187 9.16 -8.68 -3.50
N GLN A 188 8.97 -7.36 -3.64
CA GLN A 188 9.76 -6.33 -2.95
C GLN A 188 8.81 -5.36 -2.27
N ASN A 189 8.96 -5.19 -0.95
CA ASN A 189 8.06 -4.38 -0.12
C ASN A 189 6.57 -4.74 -0.22
N GLY A 190 6.25 -6.00 -0.55
CA GLY A 190 4.88 -6.50 -0.67
C GLY A 190 4.29 -6.44 -2.08
N GLU A 191 4.92 -5.72 -3.00
CA GLU A 191 4.51 -5.64 -4.41
C GLU A 191 5.20 -6.73 -5.25
N LEU A 192 4.54 -7.20 -6.31
CA LEU A 192 5.13 -8.10 -7.30
C LEU A 192 6.22 -7.38 -8.08
N VAL A 193 7.36 -8.05 -8.27
CA VAL A 193 8.48 -7.48 -9.03
C VAL A 193 8.61 -8.22 -10.35
N PHE A 194 8.59 -7.47 -11.44
CA PHE A 194 8.90 -7.93 -12.79
C PHE A 194 10.14 -7.19 -13.29
N GLU A 195 11.19 -7.93 -13.63
CA GLU A 195 12.45 -7.38 -14.15
C GLU A 195 12.35 -7.05 -15.64
N GLU A 196 11.48 -7.76 -16.36
CA GLU A 196 11.27 -7.60 -17.80
C GLU A 196 9.77 -7.53 -18.14
N PRO A 197 9.34 -6.77 -19.17
CA PRO A 197 7.92 -6.60 -19.50
C PRO A 197 7.17 -7.91 -19.74
N TRP A 198 7.83 -8.92 -20.32
CA TRP A 198 7.22 -10.22 -20.62
C TRP A 198 6.82 -11.00 -19.35
N GLN A 199 7.52 -10.78 -18.22
CA GLN A 199 7.25 -11.48 -16.96
C GLN A 199 5.87 -11.11 -16.40
N GLY A 200 5.50 -9.83 -16.49
CA GLY A 200 4.16 -9.36 -16.13
C GLY A 200 3.08 -9.88 -17.09
N ARG A 201 3.39 -9.97 -18.38
CA ARG A 201 2.47 -10.48 -19.40
C ARG A 201 2.16 -11.96 -19.20
N VAL A 202 3.17 -12.82 -19.04
CA VAL A 202 2.95 -14.26 -18.81
C VAL A 202 2.17 -14.50 -17.52
N PHE A 203 2.47 -13.73 -16.47
CA PHE A 203 1.73 -13.77 -15.21
C PHE A 203 0.24 -13.40 -15.43
N GLY A 204 -0.02 -12.28 -16.10
CA GLY A 204 -1.37 -11.82 -16.41
C GLY A 204 -2.16 -12.81 -17.26
N MET A 205 -1.51 -13.44 -18.25
CA MET A 205 -2.14 -14.49 -19.08
C MET A 205 -2.53 -15.71 -18.22
N ALA A 206 -1.61 -16.22 -17.40
CA ALA A 206 -1.90 -17.36 -16.52
C ALA A 206 -3.10 -17.07 -15.61
N VAL A 207 -3.14 -15.89 -14.99
CA VAL A 207 -4.27 -15.47 -14.16
C VAL A 207 -5.56 -15.41 -14.98
N ALA A 208 -5.56 -14.74 -16.13
CA ALA A 208 -6.76 -14.55 -16.94
C ALA A 208 -7.33 -15.88 -17.48
N LEU A 209 -6.47 -16.85 -17.83
CA LEU A 209 -6.93 -18.17 -18.27
C LEU A 209 -7.52 -18.99 -17.12
N HIS A 210 -6.95 -18.87 -15.92
CA HIS A 210 -7.52 -19.48 -14.71
C HIS A 210 -8.88 -18.88 -14.36
N GLU A 211 -9.04 -17.55 -14.38
CA GLU A 211 -10.32 -16.87 -14.09
C GLU A 211 -11.42 -17.28 -15.08
N ARG A 212 -11.05 -17.62 -16.31
CA ARG A 212 -11.95 -18.18 -17.34
C ARG A 212 -12.27 -19.66 -17.12
N GLY A 213 -11.72 -20.29 -16.08
CA GLY A 213 -11.95 -21.69 -15.74
C GLY A 213 -11.28 -22.70 -16.68
N LEU A 214 -10.28 -22.28 -17.46
CA LEU A 214 -9.60 -23.18 -18.41
C LEU A 214 -8.69 -24.20 -17.71
N TYR A 215 -8.21 -23.87 -16.51
CA TYR A 215 -7.50 -24.77 -15.62
C TYR A 215 -7.63 -24.32 -14.16
N ASP A 216 -7.38 -25.22 -13.21
CA ASP A 216 -7.35 -24.89 -11.79
C ASP A 216 -5.97 -24.35 -11.39
N TRP A 217 -5.94 -23.28 -10.59
CA TRP A 217 -4.69 -22.66 -10.15
C TRP A 217 -3.78 -23.61 -9.37
N GLU A 218 -4.35 -24.54 -8.60
CA GLU A 218 -3.61 -25.52 -7.83
C GLU A 218 -2.88 -26.52 -8.76
N GLU A 219 -3.45 -26.85 -9.92
CA GLU A 219 -2.76 -27.66 -10.94
C GLU A 219 -1.52 -26.93 -11.45
N PHE A 220 -1.65 -25.64 -11.77
CA PHE A 220 -0.52 -24.80 -12.19
C PHE A 220 0.54 -24.70 -11.09
N ARG A 221 0.13 -24.45 -9.84
CA ARG A 221 1.04 -24.33 -8.69
C ARG A 221 1.83 -25.63 -8.45
N GLN A 222 1.18 -26.78 -8.54
CA GLN A 222 1.85 -28.08 -8.37
C GLN A 222 2.85 -28.35 -9.50
N ALA A 223 2.48 -28.05 -10.75
CA ALA A 223 3.38 -28.16 -11.89
C ALA A 223 4.60 -27.23 -11.75
N LEU A 224 4.39 -26.02 -11.24
CA LEU A 224 5.46 -25.05 -11.00
C LEU A 224 6.44 -25.55 -9.93
N ILE A 225 5.93 -26.08 -8.81
CA ILE A 225 6.78 -26.67 -7.76
C ILE A 225 7.64 -27.80 -8.32
N ALA A 226 7.07 -28.65 -9.18
CA ALA A 226 7.78 -29.73 -9.81
C ALA A 226 8.89 -29.23 -10.75
N HIS A 227 8.64 -28.18 -11.54
CA HIS A 227 9.64 -27.57 -12.42
C HIS A 227 10.76 -26.87 -11.64
N ILE A 228 10.42 -26.11 -10.60
CA ILE A 228 11.40 -25.48 -9.70
C ILE A 228 12.30 -26.55 -9.06
N ALA A 229 11.72 -27.62 -8.52
CA ALA A 229 12.49 -28.70 -7.92
C ALA A 229 13.45 -29.38 -8.93
N ARG A 230 13.07 -29.50 -10.20
CA ARG A 230 13.95 -30.03 -11.26
C ARG A 230 15.08 -29.06 -11.59
N ALA A 231 14.79 -27.76 -11.70
CA ALA A 231 15.78 -26.73 -11.97
C ALA A 231 16.84 -26.65 -10.85
N GLU A 232 16.41 -26.76 -9.58
CA GLU A 232 17.30 -26.78 -8.41
C GLU A 232 18.28 -27.96 -8.43
N VAL A 233 17.83 -29.15 -8.86
CA VAL A 233 18.69 -30.35 -8.97
C VAL A 233 19.77 -30.17 -10.04
N GLY A 234 19.51 -29.36 -11.07
CA GLY A 234 20.48 -29.03 -12.12
C GLY A 234 21.68 -28.19 -11.66
N GLY A 235 21.62 -27.60 -10.46
CA GLY A 235 22.77 -26.96 -9.80
C GLY A 235 23.20 -25.60 -10.35
N GLY A 236 22.38 -24.96 -11.21
CA GLY A 236 22.64 -23.63 -11.78
C GLY A 236 21.63 -22.58 -11.31
N PRO A 237 21.98 -21.27 -11.39
CA PRO A 237 21.00 -20.21 -11.21
C PRO A 237 19.96 -20.27 -12.34
N PHE A 238 18.68 -20.11 -12.01
CA PHE A 238 17.59 -20.01 -12.98
C PHE A 238 16.80 -18.73 -12.75
N VAL A 239 16.20 -18.18 -13.80
CA VAL A 239 15.28 -17.05 -13.70
C VAL A 239 13.88 -17.59 -13.36
N TYR A 240 13.29 -17.11 -12.27
CA TYR A 240 12.02 -17.63 -11.77
C TYR A 240 10.90 -17.61 -12.83
N TYR A 241 10.76 -16.49 -13.56
CA TYR A 241 9.72 -16.35 -14.57
C TYR A 241 9.96 -17.18 -15.84
N GLU A 242 11.18 -17.67 -16.10
CA GLU A 242 11.42 -18.63 -17.18
C GLU A 242 10.85 -20.00 -16.82
N ILE A 243 11.08 -20.45 -15.57
CA ILE A 243 10.46 -21.67 -15.06
C ILE A 243 8.92 -21.53 -15.06
N TRP A 244 8.41 -20.35 -14.70
CA TRP A 244 6.99 -20.04 -14.77
C TRP A 244 6.42 -20.17 -16.18
N LEU A 245 7.08 -19.59 -17.18
CA LEU A 245 6.69 -19.67 -18.58
C LEU A 245 6.68 -21.13 -19.07
N GLN A 246 7.75 -21.89 -18.79
CA GLN A 246 7.83 -23.31 -19.15
C GLN A 246 6.72 -24.14 -18.48
N THR A 247 6.39 -23.86 -17.22
CA THR A 247 5.25 -24.49 -16.55
C THR A 247 3.93 -24.13 -17.24
N PHE A 248 3.76 -22.87 -17.62
CA PHE A 248 2.54 -22.39 -18.25
C PHE A 248 2.33 -23.03 -19.62
N GLU A 249 3.35 -23.03 -20.48
CA GLU A 249 3.31 -23.68 -21.80
C GLU A 249 3.04 -25.18 -21.70
N ALA A 250 3.71 -25.86 -20.77
CA ALA A 250 3.48 -27.28 -20.52
C ALA A 250 2.05 -27.58 -20.05
N LEU A 251 1.48 -26.71 -19.21
CA LEU A 251 0.10 -26.84 -18.74
C LEU A 251 -0.91 -26.63 -19.88
N LEU A 252 -0.74 -25.58 -20.69
CA LEU A 252 -1.61 -25.30 -21.82
C LEU A 252 -1.58 -26.43 -22.86
N THR A 253 -0.38 -26.94 -23.14
CA THR A 253 -0.19 -28.08 -24.04
C THR A 253 -0.82 -29.35 -23.49
N GLY A 254 -0.63 -29.63 -22.19
CA GLY A 254 -1.23 -30.78 -21.53
C GLY A 254 -2.76 -30.75 -21.50
N LYS A 255 -3.37 -29.56 -21.47
CA LYS A 255 -4.82 -29.34 -21.57
C LYS A 255 -5.33 -29.29 -23.01
N GLY A 256 -4.45 -29.29 -24.01
CA GLY A 256 -4.80 -29.16 -25.44
C GLY A 256 -5.36 -27.78 -25.80
N LEU A 257 -5.05 -26.74 -25.01
CA LEU A 257 -5.48 -25.36 -25.27
C LEU A 257 -4.62 -24.70 -26.35
N VAL A 258 -3.37 -25.14 -26.46
CA VAL A 258 -2.42 -24.76 -27.52
C VAL A 258 -1.58 -25.99 -27.83
N THR A 259 -1.16 -26.17 -29.08
CA THR A 259 -0.20 -27.20 -29.46
C THR A 259 1.22 -26.66 -29.49
N ASN A 260 2.23 -27.51 -29.28
CA ASN A 260 3.63 -27.11 -29.43
C ASN A 260 3.90 -26.55 -30.84
N THR A 261 3.29 -27.13 -31.86
CA THR A 261 3.42 -26.65 -33.25
C THR A 261 2.89 -25.23 -33.42
N GLU A 262 1.73 -24.90 -32.84
CA GLU A 262 1.19 -23.53 -32.91
C GLU A 262 2.07 -22.53 -32.15
N LEU A 263 2.64 -22.91 -31.01
CA LEU A 263 3.59 -22.08 -30.27
C LEU A 263 4.88 -21.85 -31.06
N ASP A 264 5.45 -22.91 -31.64
CA ASP A 264 6.67 -22.85 -32.44
C ASP A 264 6.46 -21.99 -33.69
N GLU A 265 5.36 -22.22 -34.43
CA GLU A 265 5.00 -21.44 -35.62
C GLU A 265 4.80 -19.96 -35.28
N THR A 266 4.10 -19.65 -34.18
CA THR A 266 3.87 -18.27 -33.76
C THR A 266 5.17 -17.60 -33.29
N THR A 267 6.03 -18.33 -32.57
CA THR A 267 7.35 -17.85 -32.15
C THR A 267 8.22 -17.51 -33.35
N TYR A 268 8.23 -18.38 -34.37
CA TYR A 268 8.93 -18.15 -35.63
C TYR A 268 8.40 -16.90 -36.34
N GLN A 269 7.08 -16.73 -36.41
CA GLN A 269 6.48 -15.53 -37.03
C GLN A 269 6.92 -14.23 -36.33
N PHE A 270 7.03 -14.22 -35.00
CA PHE A 270 7.52 -13.07 -34.25
C PHE A 270 9.03 -12.86 -34.45
N GLU A 271 9.84 -13.92 -34.41
CA GLU A 271 11.29 -13.85 -34.61
C GLU A 271 11.68 -13.28 -35.98
N PHE A 272 10.92 -13.64 -37.02
CA PHE A 272 11.17 -13.22 -38.40
C PHE A 272 10.29 -12.04 -38.86
N GLY A 273 9.53 -11.42 -37.95
CA GLY A 273 8.73 -10.22 -38.22
C GLY A 273 7.57 -10.42 -39.20
N GLU A 274 7.09 -11.66 -39.34
CA GLU A 274 5.87 -11.98 -40.10
C GLU A 274 4.60 -11.62 -39.31
N ARG A 275 4.76 -11.31 -38.02
CA ARG A 275 3.71 -10.85 -37.13
C ARG A 275 4.22 -9.68 -36.29
N ASP A 276 3.46 -8.59 -36.26
CA ASP A 276 3.78 -7.41 -35.46
C ASP A 276 3.52 -7.65 -33.96
N ASP A 277 4.40 -7.10 -33.13
CA ASP A 277 4.16 -6.95 -31.70
C ASP A 277 2.88 -6.13 -31.48
N ILE A 278 1.85 -6.76 -30.92
CA ILE A 278 0.67 -6.03 -30.45
C ILE A 278 1.08 -5.38 -29.12
N PHE A 279 1.39 -4.08 -29.17
CA PHE A 279 1.60 -3.23 -28.00
C PHE A 279 0.29 -2.70 -27.43
#